data_AF-A0A7X1FUQ0-F1
#
_entry.id   AF-A0A7X1FUQ0-F1
#
_cell.length_a   1.000
_cell.length_b   1.000
_cell.length_c   1.000
_cell.angle_alpha   90.00
_cell.angle_beta   90.00
_cell.angle_gamma   90.00
#
_symmetry.space_group_name_H-M   'P 1'
#
loop_
_entity.id
_entity.type
_entity.pdbx_description
1 polymer ?
#
loop_
_entity_poly.entity_id
_entity_poly.type
_entity_poly.pdbx_seq_one_letter_code
_entity_poly.pdbx_strand_id
1 'polypeptide(L)'
;MDGRICWMAAAAGLLAGGAGAQSKEERIEPSPDQLRTLNALTPEGVASVVAVEGDDLEPVVVLTTARAWSSKGKFTDRVRSDNFLRAFIGKKTGEARFQLYQQVTYSFQYRNFRQVVFATSQGPRSAPVTELSHEVVTCAAGLCVYKDTLGFDLPESVVREIAAGYQPGASPLWRFRFKAQNGFDWEDRIAPAEAAGLLLAISQRGPKP
;
A
#
# COMPACT_ATOMS: atom_id res chain seq x y z
N MET A 1 51.31 -61.21 -9.25
CA MET A 1 51.65 -60.20 -10.28
C MET A 1 50.34 -59.96 -11.02
N ASP A 2 49.50 -59.10 -10.45
CA ASP A 2 49.24 -57.73 -10.94
C ASP A 2 48.04 -57.76 -11.90
N GLY A 3 46.99 -56.95 -11.79
CA GLY A 3 46.75 -55.82 -10.91
C GLY A 3 45.24 -55.55 -10.80
N ARG A 4 44.87 -54.92 -9.69
CA ARG A 4 43.51 -54.45 -9.40
C ARG A 4 43.24 -53.19 -10.23
N ILE A 5 42.20 -53.22 -11.07
CA ILE A 5 41.68 -52.02 -11.74
C ILE A 5 40.62 -51.41 -10.80
N CYS A 6 41.01 -50.32 -10.15
CA CYS A 6 40.13 -49.49 -9.33
C CYS A 6 39.49 -48.44 -10.24
N TRP A 7 38.19 -48.58 -10.54
CA TRP A 7 37.45 -47.54 -11.25
C TRP A 7 37.06 -46.45 -10.24
N MET A 8 37.70 -45.29 -10.34
CA MET A 8 37.26 -44.07 -9.66
C MET A 8 36.05 -43.50 -10.39
N ALA A 9 34.89 -43.51 -9.75
CA ALA A 9 33.74 -42.73 -10.20
C ALA A 9 33.96 -41.25 -9.85
N ALA A 10 34.19 -40.42 -10.86
CA ALA A 10 34.21 -38.97 -10.73
C ALA A 10 32.76 -38.45 -10.62
N ALA A 11 32.37 -37.97 -9.44
CA ALA A 11 31.13 -37.25 -9.26
C ALA A 11 31.26 -35.82 -9.83
N ALA A 12 30.76 -35.62 -11.05
CA ALA A 12 30.59 -34.28 -11.61
C ALA A 12 29.42 -33.59 -10.90
N GLY A 13 29.74 -32.75 -9.92
CA GLY A 13 28.75 -31.87 -9.28
C GLY A 13 28.23 -30.84 -10.29
N LEU A 14 26.97 -30.99 -10.71
CA LEU A 14 26.24 -29.90 -11.33
C LEU A 14 26.06 -28.79 -10.27
N LEU A 15 26.86 -27.74 -10.38
CA LEU A 15 26.53 -26.45 -9.80
C LEU A 15 25.36 -25.88 -10.62
N ALA A 16 24.14 -26.19 -10.23
CA ALA A 16 22.97 -25.42 -10.61
C ALA A 16 23.13 -24.03 -10.01
N GLY A 17 23.79 -23.14 -10.76
CA GLY A 17 23.77 -21.71 -10.52
C GLY A 17 22.32 -21.25 -10.69
N GLY A 18 21.56 -21.24 -9.59
CA GLY A 18 20.29 -20.55 -9.52
C GLY A 18 20.57 -19.09 -9.82
N ALA A 19 20.27 -18.66 -11.05
CA ALA A 19 20.10 -17.27 -11.36
C ALA A 19 18.94 -16.78 -10.50
N GLY A 20 19.26 -16.23 -9.33
CA GLY A 20 18.30 -15.52 -8.52
C GLY A 20 17.76 -14.39 -9.38
N ALA A 21 16.52 -14.54 -9.85
CA ALA A 21 15.78 -13.43 -10.41
C ALA A 21 15.70 -12.38 -9.30
N GLN A 22 16.54 -11.34 -9.40
CA GLN A 22 16.43 -10.18 -8.54
C GLN A 22 15.01 -9.65 -8.73
N SER A 23 14.15 -9.77 -7.71
CA SER A 23 12.85 -9.11 -7.73
C SER A 23 13.14 -7.62 -7.89
N LYS A 24 12.70 -7.03 -9.00
CA LYS A 24 12.74 -5.59 -9.30
C LYS A 24 11.71 -4.84 -8.45
N GLU A 25 11.68 -5.16 -7.16
CA GLU A 25 10.75 -4.63 -6.19
C GLU A 25 11.26 -3.28 -5.69
N GLU A 26 10.43 -2.26 -5.81
CA GLU A 26 10.72 -0.96 -5.24
C GLU A 26 9.96 -0.81 -3.93
N ARG A 27 10.72 -0.61 -2.86
CA ARG A 27 10.21 -0.42 -1.51
C ARG A 27 10.63 0.98 -1.05
N ILE A 28 9.64 1.81 -0.69
CA ILE A 28 9.93 3.05 0.03
C ILE A 28 9.98 2.74 1.52
N GLU A 29 11.18 2.82 2.08
CA GLU A 29 11.35 2.92 3.52
C GLU A 29 11.15 4.38 3.92
N PRO A 30 10.21 4.69 4.84
CA PRO A 30 10.08 6.05 5.33
C PRO A 30 11.40 6.48 6.00
N SER A 31 11.82 7.72 5.75
CA SER A 31 12.99 8.28 6.42
C SER A 31 12.77 8.34 7.94
N PRO A 32 13.84 8.44 8.77
CA PRO A 32 13.70 8.55 10.21
C PRO A 32 12.76 9.67 10.66
N ASP A 33 12.70 10.79 9.93
CA ASP A 33 11.83 11.92 10.23
C ASP A 33 10.36 11.62 9.88
N GLN A 34 10.13 10.93 8.76
CA GLN A 34 8.81 10.45 8.38
C GLN A 34 8.31 9.40 9.38
N LEU A 35 9.16 8.46 9.79
CA LEU A 35 8.81 7.47 10.83
C LEU A 35 8.45 8.16 12.15
N ARG A 36 9.22 9.15 12.60
CA ARG A 36 8.88 9.91 13.81
C ARG A 36 7.51 10.59 13.69
N THR A 37 7.21 11.16 12.53
CA THR A 37 5.92 11.84 12.32
C THR A 37 4.75 10.85 12.25
N LEU A 38 4.91 9.75 11.52
CA LEU A 38 3.90 8.67 11.46
C LEU A 38 3.63 8.06 12.83
N ASN A 39 4.67 7.88 13.65
CA ASN A 39 4.55 7.37 15.02
C ASN A 39 3.92 8.38 15.99
N ALA A 40 3.97 9.67 15.68
CA ALA A 40 3.34 10.72 16.48
C ALA A 40 1.84 10.88 16.19
N LEU A 41 1.32 10.24 15.13
CA LEU A 41 -0.12 10.25 14.84
C LEU A 41 -0.89 9.56 15.97
N THR A 42 -2.03 10.15 16.33
CA THR A 42 -3.00 9.57 17.26
C THR A 42 -4.34 9.34 16.56
N PRO A 43 -5.10 8.30 16.93
CA PRO A 43 -6.43 8.07 16.37
C PRO A 43 -7.34 9.31 16.49
N GLU A 44 -7.30 10.01 17.62
CA GLU A 44 -8.08 11.22 17.86
C GLU A 44 -7.61 12.38 16.97
N GLY A 45 -6.29 12.55 16.83
CA GLY A 45 -5.69 13.56 15.96
C GLY A 45 -6.08 13.32 14.50
N VAL A 46 -5.98 12.08 14.03
CA VAL A 46 -6.44 11.68 12.69
C VAL A 46 -7.93 11.95 12.55
N ALA A 47 -8.77 11.47 13.47
CA ALA A 47 -10.23 11.63 13.40
C ALA A 47 -10.65 13.11 13.28
N SER A 48 -9.96 14.00 14.00
CA SER A 48 -10.22 15.44 13.97
C SER A 48 -9.95 16.12 12.62
N VAL A 49 -9.12 15.50 11.76
CA VAL A 49 -8.77 16.03 10.43
C VAL A 49 -9.35 15.21 9.28
N VAL A 50 -10.10 14.14 9.55
CA VAL A 50 -10.79 13.35 8.51
C VAL A 50 -11.69 14.28 7.70
N ALA A 51 -11.39 14.41 6.41
CA ALA A 51 -12.23 15.18 5.52
C ALA A 51 -13.49 14.38 5.20
N VAL A 52 -14.61 15.08 5.13
CA VAL A 52 -15.92 14.48 4.85
C VAL A 52 -16.55 15.18 3.67
N GLU A 53 -16.89 14.39 2.68
CA GLU A 53 -17.43 14.81 1.40
C GLU A 53 -18.78 14.13 1.20
N GLY A 54 -19.75 14.90 0.72
CA GLY A 54 -21.12 14.46 0.49
C GLY A 54 -22.10 15.59 0.76
N ASP A 55 -23.04 15.79 -0.16
CA ASP A 55 -24.14 16.74 -0.06
C ASP A 55 -25.48 16.00 0.00
N ASP A 56 -26.61 16.68 0.17
CA ASP A 56 -27.93 16.06 0.32
C ASP A 56 -28.38 15.22 -0.88
N LEU A 57 -27.80 15.41 -2.07
CA LEU A 57 -28.11 14.68 -3.29
C LEU A 57 -27.24 13.44 -3.48
N GLU A 58 -26.08 13.37 -2.83
CA GLU A 58 -25.20 12.19 -2.87
C GLU A 58 -25.75 11.03 -2.02
N PRO A 59 -25.86 9.80 -2.56
CA PRO A 59 -26.35 8.64 -1.80
C PRO A 59 -25.30 8.10 -0.81
N VAL A 60 -24.06 8.56 -0.92
CA VAL A 60 -22.90 8.11 -0.14
C VAL A 60 -22.23 9.32 0.50
N VAL A 61 -21.76 9.15 1.73
CA VAL A 61 -20.81 10.08 2.37
C VAL A 61 -19.42 9.46 2.30
N VAL A 62 -18.44 10.23 1.84
CA VAL A 62 -17.05 9.80 1.73
C VAL A 62 -16.24 10.43 2.87
N LEU A 63 -15.53 9.60 3.63
CA LEU A 63 -14.57 10.02 4.63
C LEU A 63 -13.17 9.68 4.13
N THR A 64 -12.19 10.58 4.34
CA THR A 64 -10.80 10.33 3.94
C THR A 64 -9.78 10.78 4.98
N THR A 65 -8.72 9.97 5.16
CA THR A 65 -7.57 10.30 6.01
C THR A 65 -6.48 11.12 5.30
N ALA A 66 -6.71 11.59 4.07
CA ALA A 66 -5.71 12.30 3.26
C ALA A 66 -5.08 13.55 3.91
N ARG A 67 -5.71 14.12 4.94
CA ARG A 67 -5.18 15.26 5.71
C ARG A 67 -4.38 14.87 6.94
N ALA A 68 -4.44 13.61 7.36
CA ALA A 68 -3.73 13.09 8.52
C ALA A 68 -2.23 13.04 8.30
N TRP A 69 -1.84 12.58 7.11
CA TRP A 69 -0.48 12.49 6.68
C TRP A 69 -0.42 12.64 5.16
N SER A 70 0.67 13.22 4.69
CA SER A 70 1.01 13.19 3.28
C SER A 70 2.52 13.12 3.14
N SER A 71 2.98 12.11 2.39
CA SER A 71 4.37 12.00 2.03
C SER A 71 4.70 13.01 0.94
N LYS A 72 5.34 14.12 1.33
CA LYS A 72 5.72 15.18 0.38
C LYS A 72 6.80 14.74 -0.63
N GLY A 73 7.50 13.63 -0.35
CA GLY A 73 8.71 13.23 -1.06
C GLY A 73 9.75 14.35 -1.14
N LYS A 74 10.88 14.08 -1.79
CA LYS A 74 11.83 15.09 -2.27
C LYS A 74 11.81 15.12 -3.79
N PHE A 75 12.19 16.25 -4.38
CA PHE A 75 12.30 16.38 -5.84
C PHE A 75 13.28 15.37 -6.45
N THR A 76 14.28 14.94 -5.68
CA THR A 76 15.29 13.95 -6.07
C THR A 76 14.80 12.51 -5.96
N ASP A 77 13.63 12.26 -5.37
CA ASP A 77 13.15 10.90 -5.17
C ASP A 77 12.72 10.31 -6.50
N ARG A 78 13.32 9.17 -6.84
CA ARG A 78 13.05 8.45 -8.10
C ARG A 78 11.58 8.05 -8.23
N VAL A 79 10.92 7.85 -7.09
CA VAL A 79 9.48 7.63 -7.00
C VAL A 79 8.91 8.43 -5.84
N ARG A 80 7.76 9.07 -6.08
CA ARG A 80 6.98 9.76 -5.05
C ARG A 80 5.67 9.01 -4.88
N SER A 81 5.35 8.65 -3.65
CA SER A 81 4.12 7.95 -3.33
C SER A 81 3.45 8.58 -2.12
N ASP A 82 2.12 8.55 -2.12
CA ASP A 82 1.30 8.94 -0.98
C ASP A 82 0.07 8.02 -0.93
N ASN A 83 -0.36 7.65 0.28
CA ASN A 83 -1.49 6.77 0.46
C ASN A 83 -2.32 7.17 1.68
N PHE A 84 -3.60 6.86 1.64
CA PHE A 84 -4.56 7.14 2.71
C PHE A 84 -5.78 6.22 2.59
N LEU A 85 -6.60 6.17 3.64
CA LEU A 85 -7.84 5.42 3.65
C LEU A 85 -9.04 6.27 3.23
N ARG A 86 -9.99 5.61 2.58
CA ARG A 86 -11.32 6.12 2.30
C ARG A 86 -12.38 5.19 2.89
N ALA A 87 -13.43 5.77 3.44
CA ALA A 87 -14.67 5.05 3.76
C ALA A 87 -15.83 5.65 2.97
N PHE A 88 -16.64 4.78 2.40
CA PHE A 88 -17.85 5.11 1.65
C PHE A 88 -19.05 4.62 2.46
N ILE A 89 -19.81 5.53 3.05
CA ILE A 89 -20.95 5.21 3.91
C ILE A 89 -22.24 5.42 3.13
N GLY A 90 -23.01 4.36 2.91
CA GLY A 90 -24.33 4.46 2.29
C GLY A 90 -25.31 5.17 3.22
N LYS A 91 -25.88 6.31 2.81
CA LYS A 91 -26.78 7.08 3.68
C LYS A 91 -28.05 6.34 4.09
N LYS A 92 -28.54 5.44 3.24
CA LYS A 92 -29.74 4.63 3.51
C LYS A 92 -29.46 3.43 4.41
N THR A 93 -28.32 2.76 4.21
CA THR A 93 -28.01 1.50 4.90
C THR A 93 -27.14 1.69 6.13
N GLY A 94 -26.40 2.80 6.21
CA GLY A 94 -25.35 3.03 7.21
C GLY A 94 -24.10 2.17 7.00
N GLU A 95 -24.08 1.31 5.99
CA GLU A 95 -22.96 0.39 5.73
C GLU A 95 -21.75 1.16 5.19
N ALA A 96 -20.58 0.88 5.77
CA ALA A 96 -19.31 1.44 5.34
C ALA A 96 -18.54 0.44 4.47
N ARG A 97 -18.03 0.92 3.33
CA ARG A 97 -17.05 0.21 2.51
C ARG A 97 -15.73 0.93 2.58
N PHE A 98 -14.63 0.20 2.65
CA PHE A 98 -13.32 0.79 2.85
C PHE A 98 -12.44 0.58 1.62
N GLN A 99 -11.59 1.55 1.36
CA GLN A 99 -10.64 1.48 0.26
C GLN A 99 -9.32 2.13 0.67
N LEU A 100 -8.21 1.52 0.30
CA LEU A 100 -6.91 2.17 0.32
C LEU A 100 -6.72 2.89 -1.01
N TYR A 101 -6.43 4.19 -0.94
CA TYR A 101 -6.14 5.03 -2.09
C TYR A 101 -4.64 5.31 -2.14
N GLN A 102 -4.02 5.08 -3.29
CA GLN A 102 -2.60 5.25 -3.53
C GLN A 102 -2.40 6.19 -4.71
N GLN A 103 -1.55 7.19 -4.54
CA GLN A 103 -0.95 7.93 -5.63
C GLN A 103 0.52 7.51 -5.74
N VAL A 104 0.99 7.24 -6.95
CA VAL A 104 2.38 6.90 -7.21
C VAL A 104 2.86 7.56 -8.50
N THR A 105 4.01 8.22 -8.44
CA THR A 105 4.65 8.86 -9.59
C THR A 105 6.01 8.22 -9.83
N TYR A 106 6.18 7.55 -10.97
CA TYR A 106 7.39 6.77 -11.28
C TYR A 106 7.86 7.02 -12.72
N SER A 107 9.11 6.68 -12.98
CA SER A 107 9.73 6.84 -14.30
C SER A 107 9.91 5.51 -15.03
N PHE A 108 10.31 5.59 -16.30
CA PHE A 108 10.68 4.50 -17.21
C PHE A 108 9.50 3.77 -17.83
N GLN A 109 9.06 2.66 -17.25
CA GLN A 109 8.10 1.76 -17.87
C GLN A 109 6.77 1.81 -17.15
N TYR A 110 5.67 1.99 -17.90
CA TYR A 110 4.31 1.87 -17.37
C TYR A 110 4.14 0.51 -16.66
N ARG A 111 3.67 0.56 -15.42
CA ARG A 111 3.64 -0.62 -14.53
C ARG A 111 2.35 -1.42 -14.64
N ASN A 112 1.24 -0.78 -14.99
CA ASN A 112 -0.09 -1.40 -15.11
C ASN A 112 -0.41 -2.32 -13.92
N PHE A 113 -0.61 -1.74 -12.74
CA PHE A 113 -0.85 -2.51 -11.52
C PHE A 113 -2.22 -3.19 -11.56
N ARG A 114 -2.26 -4.51 -11.33
CA ARG A 114 -3.51 -5.29 -11.46
C ARG A 114 -3.93 -6.00 -10.18
N GLN A 115 -2.98 -6.25 -9.29
CA GLN A 115 -3.21 -6.98 -8.05
C GLN A 115 -2.47 -6.28 -6.92
N VAL A 116 -3.02 -6.36 -5.72
CA VAL A 116 -2.33 -6.01 -4.49
C VAL A 116 -2.20 -7.25 -3.61
N VAL A 117 -1.12 -7.32 -2.85
CA VAL A 117 -0.93 -8.29 -1.76
C VAL A 117 -0.77 -7.50 -0.47
N PHE A 118 -1.54 -7.80 0.56
CA PHE A 118 -1.55 -7.05 1.81
C PHE A 118 -1.48 -7.96 3.03
N ALA A 119 -0.89 -7.45 4.11
CA ALA A 119 -0.73 -8.20 5.34
C ALA A 119 -2.07 -8.40 6.07
N THR A 120 -2.29 -9.60 6.61
CA THR A 120 -3.37 -9.87 7.59
C THR A 120 -2.85 -10.80 8.67
N SER A 121 -3.59 -10.90 9.77
CA SER A 121 -3.31 -11.78 10.91
C SER A 121 -3.28 -13.27 10.52
N GLN A 122 -3.98 -13.64 9.46
CA GLN A 122 -4.02 -14.99 8.90
C GLN A 122 -2.98 -15.21 7.78
N GLY A 123 -2.09 -14.23 7.56
CA GLY A 123 -1.10 -14.22 6.49
C GLY A 123 -1.49 -13.28 5.33
N PRO A 124 -0.61 -13.14 4.32
CA PRO A 124 -0.86 -12.23 3.20
C PRO A 124 -2.08 -12.65 2.37
N ARG A 125 -2.92 -11.68 2.01
CA ARG A 125 -4.06 -11.86 1.10
C ARG A 125 -3.90 -11.00 -0.14
N SER A 126 -4.60 -11.36 -1.22
CA SER A 126 -4.62 -10.56 -2.44
C SER A 126 -6.00 -10.00 -2.75
N ALA A 127 -6.02 -8.88 -3.48
CA ALA A 127 -7.21 -8.26 -4.03
C ALA A 127 -6.91 -7.67 -5.42
N PRO A 128 -7.93 -7.50 -6.27
CA PRO A 128 -7.78 -6.75 -7.51
C PRO A 128 -7.51 -5.27 -7.21
N VAL A 129 -6.78 -4.62 -8.11
CA VAL A 129 -6.52 -3.18 -8.08
C VAL A 129 -7.46 -2.50 -9.06
N THR A 130 -8.06 -1.41 -8.63
CA THR A 130 -8.78 -0.48 -9.49
C THR A 130 -7.83 0.65 -9.89
N GLU A 131 -7.55 0.79 -11.18
CA GLU A 131 -6.88 1.99 -11.69
C GLU A 131 -7.92 3.12 -11.75
N LEU A 132 -7.75 4.13 -10.89
CA LEU A 132 -8.66 5.27 -10.78
C LEU A 132 -8.27 6.38 -11.75
N SER A 133 -6.97 6.54 -12.01
CA SER A 133 -6.46 7.41 -13.06
C SER A 133 -5.07 6.96 -13.50
N HIS A 134 -4.76 7.22 -14.77
CA HIS A 134 -3.42 7.06 -15.33
C HIS A 134 -3.06 8.33 -16.11
N GLU A 135 -1.88 8.89 -15.84
CA GLU A 135 -1.39 10.09 -16.50
C GLU A 135 0.06 9.89 -16.97
N VAL A 136 0.34 10.25 -18.22
CA VAL A 136 1.70 10.39 -18.75
C VAL A 136 2.12 11.86 -18.54
N VAL A 137 2.88 12.12 -17.49
CA VAL A 137 3.29 13.47 -17.09
C VAL A 137 4.25 14.08 -18.11
N THR A 138 5.23 13.28 -18.54
CA THR A 138 6.14 13.63 -19.64
C THR A 138 6.63 12.36 -20.29
N CYS A 139 6.91 12.39 -21.58
CA CYS A 139 7.72 11.37 -22.20
C CYS A 139 8.57 11.95 -23.33
N ALA A 140 9.88 11.99 -23.10
CA ALA A 140 10.86 12.48 -24.07
C ALA A 140 12.04 11.52 -24.16
N ALA A 141 12.45 11.17 -25.38
CA ALA A 141 13.59 10.28 -25.64
C ALA A 141 13.55 8.94 -24.86
N GLY A 142 12.36 8.37 -24.66
CA GLY A 142 12.18 7.10 -23.92
C GLY A 142 12.18 7.24 -22.39
N LEU A 143 12.35 8.45 -21.86
CA LEU A 143 12.19 8.75 -20.43
C LEU A 143 10.77 9.22 -20.18
N CYS A 144 9.87 8.25 -19.94
CA CYS A 144 8.51 8.55 -19.52
C CYS A 144 8.42 8.70 -18.00
N VAL A 145 7.60 9.64 -17.53
CA VAL A 145 7.14 9.78 -16.15
C VAL A 145 5.65 9.57 -16.12
N TYR A 146 5.20 8.68 -15.25
CA TYR A 146 3.79 8.33 -15.08
C TYR A 146 3.33 8.74 -13.69
N LYS A 147 2.06 9.12 -13.60
CA LYS A 147 1.35 9.29 -12.33
C LYS A 147 0.11 8.41 -12.37
N ASP A 148 0.11 7.38 -11.52
CA ASP A 148 -1.01 6.48 -11.36
C ASP A 148 -1.71 6.79 -10.04
N THR A 149 -3.04 6.76 -10.10
CA THR A 149 -3.91 6.72 -8.93
C THR A 149 -4.58 5.35 -8.89
N LEU A 150 -4.36 4.64 -7.79
CA LEU A 150 -4.82 3.26 -7.60
C LEU A 150 -5.72 3.20 -6.37
N GLY A 151 -6.71 2.32 -6.42
CA GLY A 151 -7.55 1.99 -5.28
C GLY A 151 -7.69 0.48 -5.14
N PHE A 152 -7.77 -0.03 -3.92
CA PHE A 152 -8.24 -1.40 -3.69
C PHE A 152 -9.11 -1.47 -2.45
N ASP A 153 -10.16 -2.28 -2.54
CA ASP A 153 -11.13 -2.40 -1.46
C ASP A 153 -10.56 -3.23 -0.32
N LEU A 154 -10.76 -2.73 0.90
CA LEU A 154 -10.35 -3.39 2.13
C LEU A 154 -11.58 -3.95 2.83
N PRO A 155 -11.57 -5.23 3.22
CA PRO A 155 -12.58 -5.75 4.13
C PRO A 155 -12.54 -4.96 5.44
N GLU A 156 -13.71 -4.64 6.01
CA GLU A 156 -13.79 -3.93 7.28
C GLU A 156 -13.00 -4.63 8.40
N SER A 157 -13.02 -5.97 8.42
CA SER A 157 -12.23 -6.76 9.38
C SER A 157 -10.74 -6.49 9.28
N VAL A 158 -10.21 -6.25 8.08
CA VAL A 158 -8.80 -5.88 7.86
C VAL A 158 -8.55 -4.46 8.36
N VAL A 159 -9.45 -3.51 8.10
CA VAL A 159 -9.30 -2.13 8.63
C VAL A 159 -9.29 -2.13 10.16
N ARG A 160 -10.15 -2.93 10.79
CA ARG A 160 -10.17 -3.11 12.25
C ARG A 160 -8.90 -3.78 12.77
N GLU A 161 -8.35 -4.75 12.04
CA GLU A 161 -7.07 -5.37 12.38
C GLU A 161 -5.92 -4.35 12.33
N ILE A 162 -5.86 -3.53 11.27
CA ILE A 162 -4.88 -2.44 11.15
C ILE A 162 -5.00 -1.48 12.34
N ALA A 163 -6.23 -1.05 12.65
CA ALA A 163 -6.49 -0.16 13.77
C ALA A 163 -6.07 -0.76 15.13
N ALA A 164 -6.31 -2.06 15.33
CA ALA A 164 -5.90 -2.76 16.55
C ALA A 164 -4.37 -2.86 16.71
N GLY A 165 -3.62 -2.71 15.62
CA GLY A 165 -2.15 -2.62 15.64
C GLY A 165 -1.61 -1.28 16.16
N TYR A 166 -2.47 -0.32 16.49
CA TYR A 166 -2.02 0.99 17.00
C TYR A 166 -1.37 0.87 18.38
N GLN A 167 -0.15 1.39 18.46
CA GLN A 167 0.63 1.60 19.67
C GLN A 167 1.16 3.04 19.67
N PRO A 168 0.82 3.87 20.68
CA PRO A 168 1.29 5.25 20.75
C PRO A 168 2.83 5.35 20.65
N GLY A 169 3.34 6.14 19.71
CA GLY A 169 4.77 6.39 19.53
C GLY A 169 5.59 5.26 18.90
N ALA A 170 5.01 4.07 18.70
CA ALA A 170 5.76 2.88 18.25
C ALA A 170 4.93 1.92 17.37
N SER A 171 3.88 2.41 16.71
CA SER A 171 3.01 1.57 15.87
C SER A 171 3.78 0.93 14.71
N PRO A 172 3.78 -0.41 14.56
CA PRO A 172 4.31 -1.02 13.34
C PRO A 172 3.44 -0.62 12.14
N LEU A 173 4.07 -0.09 11.09
CA LEU A 173 3.34 0.30 9.88
C LEU A 173 2.80 -0.92 9.15
N TRP A 174 1.53 -0.88 8.77
CA TRP A 174 0.87 -1.98 8.06
C TRP A 174 1.25 -1.97 6.58
N ARG A 175 1.61 -3.13 6.03
CA ARG A 175 2.26 -3.27 4.72
C ARG A 175 1.31 -3.80 3.66
N PHE A 176 1.46 -3.27 2.45
CA PHE A 176 0.83 -3.78 1.25
C PHE A 176 1.74 -3.58 0.04
N ARG A 177 1.51 -4.37 -1.01
CA ARG A 177 2.33 -4.41 -2.21
C ARG A 177 1.48 -4.51 -3.46
N PHE A 178 1.55 -3.50 -4.32
CA PHE A 178 1.00 -3.58 -5.66
C PHE A 178 1.91 -4.40 -6.58
N LYS A 179 1.29 -5.26 -7.37
CA LYS A 179 1.92 -6.16 -8.33
C LYS A 179 1.75 -5.58 -9.73
N ALA A 180 2.88 -5.24 -10.34
CA ALA A 180 2.93 -4.69 -11.69
C ALA A 180 3.01 -5.83 -12.72
N GLN A 181 2.37 -5.67 -13.88
CA GLN A 181 2.44 -6.69 -14.95
C GLN A 181 3.87 -6.89 -15.48
N ASN A 182 4.68 -5.83 -15.44
CA ASN A 182 6.07 -5.86 -15.88
C ASN A 182 7.06 -6.32 -14.79
N GLY A 183 6.57 -6.73 -13.62
CA GLY A 183 7.37 -7.21 -12.49
C GLY A 183 8.01 -6.11 -11.62
N PHE A 184 7.76 -4.83 -11.91
CA PHE A 184 8.20 -3.71 -11.06
C PHE A 184 7.20 -3.42 -9.94
N ASP A 185 7.13 -4.35 -8.99
CA ASP A 185 6.25 -4.25 -7.83
C ASP A 185 6.51 -3.00 -6.99
N TRP A 186 5.47 -2.56 -6.28
CA TRP A 186 5.50 -1.41 -5.40
C TRP A 186 5.05 -1.80 -4.00
N GLU A 187 5.92 -1.65 -3.00
CA GLU A 187 5.55 -1.84 -1.59
C GLU A 187 5.45 -0.50 -0.87
N ASP A 188 4.35 -0.31 -0.15
CA ASP A 188 4.09 0.88 0.67
C ASP A 188 3.41 0.47 1.99
N ARG A 189 3.19 1.45 2.86
CA ARG A 189 2.68 1.22 4.22
C ARG A 189 1.73 2.30 4.67
N ILE A 190 0.89 1.95 5.65
CA ILE A 190 -0.02 2.88 6.31
C ILE A 190 0.15 2.82 7.83
N ALA A 191 -0.02 3.96 8.49
CA ALA A 191 0.01 4.02 9.95
C ALA A 191 -1.28 3.45 10.55
N PRO A 192 -1.20 2.55 11.55
CA PRO A 192 -2.37 2.09 12.30
C PRO A 192 -3.28 3.19 12.85
N ALA A 193 -2.68 4.33 13.22
CA ALA A 193 -3.40 5.52 13.68
C ALA A 193 -4.41 6.03 12.64
N GLU A 194 -4.13 5.89 11.33
CA GLU A 194 -5.06 6.31 10.28
C GLU A 194 -6.32 5.43 10.25
N ALA A 195 -6.15 4.11 10.32
CA ALA A 195 -7.28 3.18 10.37
C ALA A 195 -8.12 3.38 11.64
N ALA A 196 -7.46 3.52 12.79
CA ALA A 196 -8.12 3.78 14.05
C ALA A 196 -8.88 5.11 14.04
N GLY A 197 -8.26 6.18 13.53
CA GLY A 197 -8.88 7.50 13.43
C GLY A 197 -10.04 7.54 12.42
N LEU A 198 -9.94 6.82 11.30
CA LEU A 198 -11.06 6.70 10.36
C LEU A 198 -12.26 6.00 11.00
N LEU A 199 -12.02 4.87 11.68
CA LEU A 199 -13.09 4.15 12.39
C LEU A 199 -13.73 5.00 13.51
N LEU A 200 -12.92 5.79 14.21
CA LEU A 200 -13.40 6.75 15.21
C LEU A 200 -14.25 7.87 14.57
N ALA A 201 -13.83 8.43 13.43
CA ALA A 201 -14.59 9.44 12.72
C ALA A 201 -15.94 8.90 12.18
N ILE A 202 -16.00 7.61 11.82
CA ILE A 202 -17.24 6.93 11.45
C ILE A 202 -18.16 6.77 12.67
N SER A 203 -17.63 6.29 13.80
CA SER A 203 -18.45 6.03 14.99
C SER A 203 -19.05 7.30 15.59
N GLN A 204 -18.33 8.42 15.54
CA GLN A 204 -18.80 9.74 15.97
C GLN A 204 -19.97 10.26 15.13
N ARG A 205 -20.17 9.73 13.91
CA ARG A 205 -21.26 10.16 13.02
C ARG A 205 -22.55 9.41 13.27
N GLY A 206 -22.47 8.14 13.71
CA GLY A 206 -23.63 7.28 13.99
C GLY A 206 -24.63 7.16 12.83
N PRO A 207 -25.65 6.28 12.93
CA PRO A 207 -26.83 6.40 12.08
C PRO A 207 -27.53 7.72 12.43
N LYS A 208 -27.70 8.61 11.44
CA LYS A 208 -28.54 9.80 11.64
C LYS A 208 -30.00 9.30 11.76
N PRO A 209 -30.73 9.62 12.84
CA PRO A 209 -32.10 9.18 13.04
C PRO A 209 -33.05 9.69 11.95
#